data_AF-M3ATP3-F1
#
_entry.id   AF-M3ATP3-F1
#
_cell.length_a   1.000
_cell.length_b   1.000
_cell.length_c   1.000
_cell.angle_alpha   90.00
_cell.angle_beta   90.00
_cell.angle_gamma   90.00
#
_symmetry.space_group_name_H-M   'P 1'
#
loop_
_entity.id
_entity.type
_entity.pdbx_description
1 polymer ?
#
loop_
_entity_poly.entity_id
_entity_poly.type
_entity_poly.pdbx_seq_one_letter_code
_entity_poly.pdbx_strand_id
1 'polypeptide(L)'
;MAAVVLNSGGANACTGPAGFQDTHATAEKAAEVLGCGAGEVAVASTGLIGVRLPMDKLLPGVEKAAASLSAHGGEKAAIAIKTTDTVHKTAVVER
;
A
#
# COMPACT_ATOMS: atom_id res chain seq x y z
N MET A 1 9.58 12.16 2.60
CA MET A 1 8.69 11.04 2.26
C MET A 1 9.43 10.18 1.25
N ALA A 2 9.69 8.92 1.58
CA ALA A 2 10.54 8.00 0.82
C ALA A 2 9.74 6.95 0.05
N ALA A 3 8.59 6.52 0.59
CA ALA A 3 7.75 5.49 -0.05
C ALA A 3 6.26 5.69 0.26
N VAL A 4 5.41 5.05 -0.55
CA VAL A 4 3.97 4.92 -0.29
C VAL A 4 3.58 3.46 -0.48
N VAL A 5 2.95 2.86 0.53
CA VAL A 5 2.34 1.53 0.43
C VAL A 5 0.86 1.68 0.08
N LEU A 6 0.43 0.97 -0.95
CA LEU A 6 -0.95 1.00 -1.44
C LEU A 6 -1.55 -0.40 -1.38
N ASN A 7 -2.72 -0.54 -0.75
CA ASN A 7 -3.49 -1.79 -0.79
C ASN A 7 -4.93 -1.54 -1.26
N SER A 8 -5.49 -2.52 -1.97
CA SER A 8 -6.89 -2.53 -2.42
C SER A 8 -7.68 -3.69 -1.80
N GLY A 9 -9.01 -3.63 -1.86
CA GLY A 9 -9.93 -4.62 -1.30
C GLY A 9 -10.38 -4.34 0.14
N GLY A 10 -9.55 -3.65 0.95
CA GLY A 10 -9.89 -3.22 2.30
C GLY A 10 -9.44 -1.78 2.55
N ALA A 11 -10.38 -0.92 2.97
CA ALA A 11 -10.12 0.51 3.17
C ALA A 11 -9.44 0.84 4.50
N ASN A 12 -9.46 -0.10 5.46
CA ASN A 12 -9.03 0.14 6.84
C ASN A 12 -9.65 1.41 7.47
N ALA A 13 -10.89 1.70 7.08
CA ALA A 13 -11.68 2.81 7.59
C ALA A 13 -12.70 2.29 8.60
N CYS A 14 -12.96 3.06 9.66
CA CYS A 14 -13.86 2.68 10.75
C CYS A 14 -13.48 1.37 11.46
N THR A 15 -12.18 1.07 11.55
CA THR A 15 -11.61 -0.15 12.15
C THR A 15 -11.03 0.07 13.55
N GLY A 16 -11.16 1.29 14.09
CA GLY A 16 -10.76 1.65 15.45
C GLY A 16 -9.25 1.59 15.72
N PRO A 17 -8.84 1.55 17.00
CA PRO A 17 -7.43 1.54 17.38
C PRO A 17 -6.62 0.40 16.76
N ALA A 18 -7.24 -0.75 16.54
CA ALA A 18 -6.55 -1.89 15.96
C ALA A 18 -6.28 -1.69 14.46
N GLY A 19 -7.18 -1.02 13.72
CA GLY A 19 -6.89 -0.59 12.35
C GLY A 19 -5.77 0.45 12.26
N PHE A 20 -5.67 1.35 13.26
CA PHE A 20 -4.53 2.25 13.36
C PHE A 20 -3.20 1.49 13.53
N GLN A 21 -3.19 0.45 14.37
CA GLN A 21 -2.00 -0.43 14.53
C GLN A 21 -1.66 -1.18 13.25
N ASP A 22 -2.66 -1.63 12.47
CA ASP A 22 -2.42 -2.29 11.17
C ASP A 22 -1.67 -1.34 10.20
N THR A 23 -2.07 -0.07 10.16
CA THR A 23 -1.40 0.95 9.34
C THR A 23 0.03 1.18 9.82
N HIS A 24 0.26 1.25 11.14
CA HIS A 24 1.60 1.43 11.71
C HIS A 24 2.52 0.25 11.37
N ALA A 25 2.06 -0.98 11.59
CA ALA A 25 2.79 -2.19 11.27
C ALA A 25 3.13 -2.29 9.78
N THR A 26 2.23 -1.81 8.90
CA THR A 26 2.47 -1.74 7.46
C THR A 26 3.61 -0.76 7.13
N ALA A 27 3.58 0.44 7.73
CA ALA A 27 4.62 1.45 7.54
C ALA A 27 5.98 0.98 8.08
N GLU A 28 6.00 0.36 9.27
CA GLU A 28 7.21 -0.22 9.88
C GLU A 28 7.80 -1.33 9.03
N LYS A 29 6.97 -2.26 8.52
CA LYS A 29 7.44 -3.34 7.65
C LYS A 29 8.01 -2.79 6.35
N ALA A 30 7.37 -1.79 5.74
CA ALA A 30 7.89 -1.15 4.53
C ALA A 30 9.21 -0.40 4.79
N ALA A 31 9.32 0.29 5.92
CA ALA A 31 10.54 0.96 6.33
C ALA A 31 11.69 -0.01 6.58
N GLU A 32 11.42 -1.13 7.25
CA GLU A 32 12.37 -2.22 7.48
C GLU A 32 12.97 -2.72 6.16
N VAL A 33 12.12 -3.06 5.18
CA VAL A 33 12.59 -3.66 3.92
C VAL A 33 13.22 -2.65 2.96
N LEU A 34 12.92 -1.35 3.09
CA LEU A 34 13.46 -0.28 2.26
C LEU A 34 14.65 0.46 2.90
N GLY A 35 14.95 0.18 4.17
CA GLY A 35 16.04 0.82 4.91
C GLY A 35 15.81 2.32 5.17
N CYS A 36 14.57 2.74 5.41
CA CYS A 36 14.21 4.13 5.72
C CYS A 36 13.45 4.24 7.06
N GLY A 37 13.06 5.46 7.46
CA GLY A 37 12.24 5.66 8.65
C GLY A 37 10.74 5.38 8.40
N ALA A 38 10.05 4.77 9.36
CA ALA A 38 8.60 4.52 9.25
C ALA A 38 7.78 5.82 9.05
N GLY A 39 8.20 6.92 9.66
CA GLY A 39 7.59 8.24 9.44
C GLY A 39 7.79 8.82 8.03
N GLU A 40 8.64 8.20 7.20
CA GLU A 40 8.83 8.56 5.80
C GLU A 40 7.97 7.72 4.84
N VAL A 41 7.23 6.75 5.37
CA VAL A 41 6.33 5.87 4.61
C VAL A 41 4.89 6.34 4.80
N ALA A 42 4.23 6.69 3.71
CA ALA A 42 2.78 6.87 3.70
C ALA A 42 2.08 5.53 3.41
N VAL A 43 0.90 5.32 3.98
CA VAL A 43 0.06 4.14 3.72
C VAL A 43 -1.30 4.62 3.25
N ALA A 44 -1.77 4.11 2.11
CA ALA A 44 -3.11 4.36 1.62
C ALA A 44 -3.84 3.05 1.31
N SER A 45 -5.09 2.99 1.75
CA SER A 45 -5.92 1.79 1.69
C SER A 45 -7.25 2.13 1.02
N THR A 46 -7.76 1.23 0.18
CA THR A 46 -9.06 1.40 -0.48
C THR A 46 -9.83 0.09 -0.56
N GLY A 47 -11.16 0.15 -0.49
CA GLY A 47 -12.04 -1.02 -0.52
C GLY A 47 -13.14 -0.98 0.53
N LEU A 48 -13.45 -2.14 1.11
CA LEU A 48 -14.53 -2.27 2.09
C LEU A 48 -14.21 -1.51 3.39
N ILE A 49 -15.23 -0.81 3.93
CA ILE A 49 -15.18 -0.06 5.19
C ILE A 49 -15.67 -0.96 6.34
N GLY A 50 -15.12 -0.79 7.54
CA GLY A 50 -15.53 -1.53 8.75
C GLY A 50 -14.98 -2.96 8.84
N VAL A 51 -14.14 -3.37 7.88
CA VAL A 51 -13.48 -4.68 7.84
C VAL A 51 -11.98 -4.50 8.08
N ARG A 52 -11.42 -5.32 8.97
CA ARG A 52 -9.97 -5.32 9.27
C ARG A 52 -9.16 -5.88 8.11
N LEU A 53 -7.92 -5.40 7.96
CA LEU A 53 -7.00 -5.90 6.95
C LEU A 53 -6.51 -7.31 7.31
N PRO A 54 -6.38 -8.23 6.35
CA PRO A 54 -5.76 -9.54 6.57
C PRO A 54 -4.23 -9.37 6.65
N MET A 55 -3.73 -9.01 7.84
CA MET A 55 -2.33 -8.65 8.05
C MET A 55 -1.34 -9.80 7.76
N ASP A 56 -1.78 -11.04 7.91
CA ASP A 56 -1.06 -12.26 7.53
C ASP A 56 -0.74 -12.32 6.02
N LYS A 57 -1.55 -11.65 5.19
CA LYS A 57 -1.32 -11.52 3.75
C LYS A 57 -0.66 -10.20 3.39
N LEU A 58 -1.01 -9.13 4.10
CA LEU A 58 -0.55 -7.79 3.79
C LEU A 58 0.95 -7.64 4.02
N LEU A 59 1.47 -8.06 5.18
CA LEU A 59 2.90 -7.87 5.50
C LEU A 59 3.83 -8.66 4.56
N PRO A 60 3.58 -9.95 4.24
CA PRO A 60 4.34 -10.63 3.19
C PRO A 60 4.13 -10.01 1.80
N GLY A 61 2.97 -9.38 1.56
CA GLY A 61 2.69 -8.62 0.35
C GLY A 61 3.61 -7.40 0.20
N VAL A 62 3.87 -6.68 1.30
CA VAL A 62 4.81 -5.55 1.34
C VAL A 62 6.22 -6.00 0.97
N GLU A 63 6.70 -7.10 1.55
CA GLU A 63 8.02 -7.68 1.23
C GLU A 63 8.14 -8.02 -0.26
N LYS A 64 7.12 -8.68 -0.82
CA LYS A 64 7.07 -9.00 -2.25
C LYS A 64 7.03 -7.77 -3.14
N ALA A 65 6.24 -6.75 -2.76
CA ALA A 65 6.15 -5.51 -3.50
C ALA A 65 7.50 -4.78 -3.53
N ALA A 66 8.17 -4.67 -2.38
CA ALA A 66 9.50 -4.08 -2.25
C ALA A 66 10.55 -4.81 -3.11
N ALA A 67 10.55 -6.15 -3.09
CA ALA A 67 11.43 -6.97 -3.92
C ALA A 67 11.17 -6.82 -5.44
N SER A 68 9.99 -6.31 -5.83
CA SER A 68 9.58 -6.14 -7.23
C SER A 68 9.70 -4.70 -7.76
N LEU A 69 10.26 -3.79 -6.97
CA LEU A 69 10.41 -2.37 -7.35
C LEU A 69 11.17 -2.23 -8.67
N SER A 70 10.67 -1.32 -9.51
CA SER A 70 11.22 -1.05 -10.83
C SER A 70 10.83 0.35 -11.28
N ALA A 71 11.73 1.01 -12.02
CA ALA A 71 11.44 2.28 -12.69
C ALA A 71 10.26 2.18 -13.68
N HIS A 72 9.94 0.97 -14.15
CA HIS A 72 8.82 0.68 -15.06
C HIS A 72 7.62 0.05 -14.33
N GLY A 73 7.59 0.06 -12.99
CA GLY A 73 6.54 -0.57 -12.18
C GLY A 73 5.20 0.18 -12.14
N GLY A 74 5.11 1.36 -12.75
CA GLY A 74 3.95 2.27 -12.63
C GLY A 74 2.62 1.65 -13.07
N GLU A 75 2.59 0.92 -14.19
CA GLU A 75 1.37 0.26 -14.66
C GLU A 75 0.90 -0.84 -13.69
N LYS A 76 1.83 -1.65 -13.17
CA LYS A 76 1.51 -2.69 -12.17
C LYS A 76 0.93 -2.09 -10.89
N ALA A 77 1.49 -0.96 -10.43
CA ALA A 77 0.94 -0.22 -9.30
C ALA A 77 -0.48 0.30 -9.59
N ALA A 78 -0.71 0.89 -10.77
CA ALA A 78 -2.02 1.38 -11.18
C ALA A 78 -3.08 0.28 -11.26
N ILE A 79 -2.70 -0.93 -11.69
CA ILE A 79 -3.57 -2.11 -11.69
C ILE A 79 -3.87 -2.56 -10.25
N ALA A 80 -2.85 -2.62 -9.39
CA ALA A 80 -2.98 -3.16 -8.03
C ALA A 80 -3.92 -2.33 -7.13
N ILE A 81 -4.02 -1.02 -7.35
CA ILE A 81 -4.83 -0.13 -6.49
C ILE A 81 -6.31 -0.04 -6.89
N LYS A 82 -6.71 -0.64 -8.01
CA LYS A 82 -8.09 -0.60 -8.48
C LYS A 82 -9.05 -1.19 -7.44
N THR A 83 -10.27 -0.66 -7.40
CA THR A 83 -11.39 -1.32 -6.72
C THR A 83 -12.47 -1.70 -7.73
N THR A 84 -13.43 -0.81 -7.96
CA THR A 84 -14.50 -1.00 -8.95
C THR A 84 -14.13 -0.46 -10.33
N ASP A 85 -12.92 0.10 -10.47
CA ASP A 85 -12.41 0.60 -11.73
C ASP A 85 -12.43 -0.49 -12.82
N THR A 86 -12.99 -0.17 -13.98
CA THR A 86 -12.96 -1.07 -15.15
C THR A 86 -11.61 -1.02 -15.88
N VAL A 87 -10.92 0.13 -15.81
CA VAL A 87 -9.62 0.37 -16.45
C VAL A 87 -8.59 0.88 -15.45
N HIS A 88 -7.30 0.57 -15.67
CA HIS A 88 -6.20 1.20 -14.95
C HIS A 88 -5.91 2.58 -15.56
N LYS A 89 -5.48 3.54 -14.74
CA LYS A 89 -5.30 4.94 -15.15
C LYS A 89 -3.87 5.36 -14.90
N THR A 90 -3.18 5.84 -15.93
CA THR A 90 -1.78 6.28 -15.87
C THR A 90 -1.58 7.54 -16.72
N ALA A 91 -0.68 8.42 -16.29
CA ALA A 91 -0.20 9.54 -17.09
C ALA A 91 1.30 9.74 -16.84
N VAL A 92 2.05 10.04 -17.88
CA VAL A 92 3.49 10.34 -17.81
C VAL A 92 3.71 11.65 -18.55
N VAL A 93 4.48 12.56 -17.96
CA VAL A 93 4.85 13.84 -18.55
C VAL A 93 6.37 13.94 -18.52
N GLU A 94 6.97 14.17 -19.68
CA GLU A 94 8.38 14.50 -19.81
C GLU A 94 8.52 16.03 -19.78
N ARG A 95 9.56 16.53 -19.10
CA ARG A 95 9.82 17.97 -18.96
C ARG A 95 10.72 18.48 -20.08
#